data_AF-A0A3E2YU59-F1
#
_entry.id   AF-A0A3E2YU59-F1
#
_cell.length_a   1.000
_cell.length_b   1.000
_cell.length_c   1.000
_cell.angle_alpha   90.00
_cell.angle_beta   90.00
_cell.angle_gamma   90.00
#
_symmetry.space_group_name_H-M   'P 1'
#
loop_
_entity.id
_entity.type
_entity.pdbx_description
1 polymer ?
#
loop_
_entity_poly.entity_id
_entity_poly.type
_entity_poly.pdbx_seq_one_letter_code
_entity_poly.pdbx_strand_id
1 'polypeptide(L)'
;MWRLYHRGELIGEIDEQSRDFPWTYGRFRPQPGFEPLRPLFAAWNAAVDAEDDEAMERAYDAVRAAVTMTHPDGRQVAEFLLSIEDDEAGFRWHDEPFEDG
;
A
#
# COMPACT_ATOMS: atom_id res chain seq x y z
N MET A 1 3.89 -7.38 -12.15
CA MET A 1 4.53 -6.39 -11.26
C MET A 1 3.55 -5.27 -11.00
N TRP A 2 3.22 -5.06 -9.75
CA TRP A 2 2.43 -3.92 -9.31
C TRP A 2 3.34 -2.71 -9.17
N ARG A 3 2.79 -1.51 -9.37
CA ARG A 3 3.57 -0.26 -9.32
C ARG A 3 2.89 0.73 -8.39
N LEU A 4 3.71 1.40 -7.60
CA LEU A 4 3.31 2.47 -6.71
C LEU A 4 3.83 3.80 -7.24
N TYR A 5 2.95 4.79 -7.28
CA TYR A 5 3.28 6.13 -7.72
C TYR A 5 3.02 7.14 -6.61
N HIS A 6 3.89 8.13 -6.48
CA HIS A 6 3.67 9.30 -5.63
C HIS A 6 3.72 10.54 -6.52
N ARG A 7 2.62 11.30 -6.59
CA ARG A 7 2.53 12.51 -7.43
C ARG A 7 2.95 12.29 -8.89
N GLY A 8 2.72 11.08 -9.42
CA GLY A 8 3.08 10.68 -10.78
C GLY A 8 4.49 10.08 -10.95
N GLU A 9 5.30 10.02 -9.90
CA GLU A 9 6.63 9.42 -9.92
C GLU A 9 6.59 7.98 -9.38
N LEU A 10 7.28 7.04 -10.04
CA LEU A 10 7.36 5.65 -9.58
C LEU A 10 8.20 5.58 -8.31
N ILE A 11 7.56 5.22 -7.20
CA ILE A 11 8.21 5.11 -5.88
C ILE A 11 8.51 3.67 -5.49
N GLY A 12 7.91 2.68 -6.15
CA GLY A 12 8.13 1.30 -5.77
C GLY A 12 7.41 0.32 -6.68
N GLU A 13 7.93 -0.90 -6.71
CA GLU A 13 7.34 -2.00 -7.46
C GLU A 13 7.13 -3.19 -6.52
N ILE A 14 6.01 -3.90 -6.69
CA ILE A 14 5.74 -5.12 -5.93
C ILE A 14 5.73 -6.30 -6.90
N ASP A 15 6.62 -7.25 -6.65
CA ASP A 15 6.66 -8.53 -7.33
C ASP A 15 5.76 -9.50 -6.58
N GLU A 16 4.54 -9.70 -7.09
CA GLU A 16 3.58 -10.63 -6.53
C GLU A 16 4.16 -12.05 -6.53
N GLN A 17 4.26 -12.66 -5.35
CA GLN A 17 4.74 -14.03 -5.21
C GLN A 17 3.62 -15.00 -4.86
N SER A 18 2.71 -14.58 -3.98
CA SER A 18 1.62 -15.42 -3.46
C SER A 18 0.37 -14.59 -3.27
N ARG A 19 -0.79 -15.22 -3.43
CA ARG A 19 -2.09 -14.59 -3.17
C ARG A 19 -2.92 -15.49 -2.27
N ASP A 20 -3.17 -15.04 -1.05
CA ASP A 20 -3.96 -15.73 -0.04
C ASP A 20 -5.21 -14.90 0.23
N PHE A 21 -6.26 -15.11 -0.59
CA PHE A 21 -7.44 -14.25 -0.61
C PHE A 21 -8.01 -14.04 0.81
N PRO A 22 -8.19 -12.79 1.27
CA PRO A 22 -8.23 -11.54 0.48
C PRO A 22 -6.90 -10.79 0.30
N TRP A 23 -5.79 -11.31 0.80
CA TRP A 23 -4.47 -10.68 0.78
C TRP A 23 -3.59 -11.15 -0.38
N THR A 24 -2.73 -10.26 -0.86
CA THR A 24 -1.67 -10.56 -1.82
C THR A 24 -0.34 -10.26 -1.16
N TYR A 25 0.63 -11.16 -1.30
CA TYR A 25 1.97 -11.02 -0.74
C TYR A 25 3.01 -11.03 -1.86
N GLY A 26 4.00 -10.17 -1.72
CA GLY A 26 5.03 -10.01 -2.73
C GLY A 26 6.30 -9.37 -2.20
N ARG A 27 7.34 -9.40 -3.01
CA ARG A 27 8.58 -8.68 -2.72
C ARG A 27 8.40 -7.22 -3.10
N PHE A 28 8.54 -6.33 -2.13
CA PHE A 28 8.59 -4.89 -2.39
C PHE A 28 9.99 -4.48 -2.84
N ARG A 29 10.05 -3.64 -3.87
CA ARG A 29 11.27 -3.00 -4.36
C ARG A 29 11.11 -1.49 -4.22
N PRO A 30 11.60 -0.89 -3.13
CA PRO A 30 11.55 0.55 -2.95
C PRO A 30 12.42 1.26 -4.00
N GLN A 31 11.91 2.35 -4.55
CA GLN A 31 12.68 3.32 -5.34
C GLN A 31 13.05 4.52 -4.43
N PRO A 32 14.00 5.38 -4.83
CA PRO A 32 14.40 6.55 -4.03
C PRO A 32 13.21 7.47 -3.62
N GLY A 33 12.15 7.54 -4.42
CA GLY A 33 10.94 8.29 -4.06
C GLY A 33 10.12 7.70 -2.89
N PHE A 34 10.43 6.48 -2.44
CA PHE A 34 9.79 5.85 -1.29
C PHE A 34 10.39 6.26 0.06
N GLU A 35 11.65 6.71 0.10
CA GLU A 35 12.29 7.14 1.35
C GLU A 35 11.46 8.12 2.20
N PRO A 36 10.86 9.19 1.63
CA PRO A 36 10.00 10.09 2.40
C PRO A 36 8.69 9.46 2.87
N LEU A 37 8.25 8.35 2.27
CA LEU A 37 6.98 7.67 2.57
C LEU A 37 7.15 6.52 3.55
N ARG A 38 8.37 5.97 3.72
CA ARG A 38 8.70 5.00 4.77
C ARG A 38 8.06 5.27 6.13
N PRO A 39 8.11 6.51 6.69
CA PRO A 39 7.49 6.78 7.98
C PRO A 39 5.95 6.66 7.98
N LEU A 40 5.27 6.83 6.84
CA LEU A 40 3.82 6.61 6.75
C LEU A 40 3.46 5.14 6.94
N PHE A 41 4.21 4.24 6.29
CA PHE A 41 4.03 2.79 6.45
C PHE A 41 4.42 2.33 7.86
N ALA A 42 5.48 2.90 8.43
CA ALA A 42 5.84 2.65 9.82
C ALA A 42 4.73 3.10 10.79
N ALA A 43 4.06 4.22 10.53
CA ALA A 43 2.93 4.68 11.32
C ALA A 43 1.72 3.73 11.21
N TRP A 44 1.42 3.23 10.01
CA TRP A 44 0.41 2.18 9.82
C TRP A 44 0.73 0.93 10.63
N ASN A 45 1.94 0.39 10.52
CA ASN A 45 2.34 -0.80 11.27
C ASN A 45 2.29 -0.58 12.78
N ALA A 46 2.71 0.60 13.27
CA ALA A 46 2.62 0.95 14.68
C ALA A 46 1.16 1.07 15.16
N ALA A 47 0.25 1.58 14.32
CA ALA A 47 -1.17 1.66 14.64
C ALA A 47 -1.82 0.27 14.70
N VAL A 48 -1.44 -0.62 13.78
CA VAL A 48 -1.86 -2.03 13.79
C VAL A 48 -1.36 -2.74 15.05
N ASP A 49 -0.09 -2.56 15.42
CA ASP A 49 0.49 -3.13 16.65
C ASP A 49 -0.16 -2.60 17.93
N ALA A 50 -0.57 -1.33 17.92
CA ALA A 50 -1.28 -0.69 19.02
C ALA A 50 -2.77 -1.03 19.08
N GLU A 51 -3.32 -1.74 18.09
CA GLU A 51 -4.77 -1.99 17.93
C GLU A 51 -5.60 -0.68 17.97
N ASP A 52 -5.05 0.40 17.42
CA ASP A 52 -5.64 1.74 17.45
C ASP A 52 -6.33 2.05 16.12
N ASP A 53 -7.62 1.76 16.05
CA ASP A 53 -8.44 1.92 14.84
C ASP A 53 -8.37 3.35 14.24
N GLU A 54 -8.40 4.39 15.10
CA GLU A 54 -8.32 5.79 14.63
C GLU A 54 -6.96 6.10 13.99
N ALA A 55 -5.87 5.60 14.58
CA ALA A 55 -4.54 5.77 14.02
C ALA A 55 -4.37 4.97 12.73
N MET A 56 -4.96 3.77 12.64
CA MET A 56 -4.98 2.96 11.43
C MET A 56 -5.70 3.71 10.31
N GLU A 57 -6.92 4.21 10.54
CA GLU A 57 -7.67 4.99 9.55
C GLU A 57 -6.90 6.23 9.06
N ARG A 58 -6.29 6.99 9.96
CA ARG A 58 -5.50 8.17 9.56
C ARG A 58 -4.25 7.81 8.76
N ALA A 59 -3.54 6.76 9.17
CA ALA A 59 -2.37 6.30 8.43
C ALA A 59 -2.76 5.78 7.04
N TYR A 60 -3.88 5.06 6.95
CA TYR A 60 -4.45 4.59 5.71
C TYR A 60 -4.82 5.73 4.76
N ASP A 61 -5.58 6.72 5.24
CA ASP A 61 -5.97 7.88 4.42
C ASP A 61 -4.73 8.67 3.96
N ALA A 62 -3.72 8.82 4.83
CA ALA A 62 -2.47 9.45 4.48
C ALA A 62 -1.70 8.69 3.39
N VAL A 63 -1.65 7.35 3.46
CA VAL A 63 -1.04 6.51 2.42
C VAL A 63 -1.82 6.64 1.12
N ARG A 64 -3.15 6.48 1.14
CA ARG A 64 -4.03 6.63 -0.03
C ARG A 64 -3.92 8.01 -0.68
N ALA A 65 -3.82 9.08 0.11
CA ALA A 65 -3.68 10.44 -0.40
C ALA A 65 -2.28 10.71 -0.98
N ALA A 66 -1.26 10.04 -0.44
CA ALA A 66 0.11 10.20 -0.89
C ALA A 66 0.43 9.33 -2.11
N VAL A 67 -0.06 8.09 -2.17
CA VAL A 67 0.35 7.10 -3.16
C VAL A 67 -0.82 6.51 -3.93
N THR A 68 -0.59 6.21 -5.20
CA THR A 68 -1.54 5.48 -6.04
C THR A 68 -0.93 4.15 -6.47
N MET A 69 -1.75 3.10 -6.49
CA MET A 69 -1.35 1.77 -6.92
C MET A 69 -1.96 1.45 -8.28
N THR A 70 -1.18 0.82 -9.16
CA THR A 70 -1.66 0.32 -10.45
C THR A 70 -1.45 -1.18 -10.57
N HIS A 71 -2.43 -1.85 -11.17
CA HIS A 71 -2.34 -3.23 -11.61
C HIS A 71 -1.15 -3.46 -12.54
N PRO A 72 -0.66 -4.71 -12.63
CA PRO A 72 0.31 -5.11 -13.65
C PRO A 72 -0.16 -4.84 -15.09
N ASP A 73 -1.47 -4.81 -15.32
CA ASP A 73 -2.09 -4.47 -16.61
C ASP A 73 -2.13 -2.95 -16.89
N GLY A 74 -1.73 -2.12 -15.92
CA GLY A 74 -1.68 -0.66 -16.04
C GLY A 74 -2.95 0.08 -15.58
N ARG A 75 -3.97 -0.63 -15.12
CA ARG A 75 -5.19 -0.03 -14.55
C ARG A 75 -4.93 0.50 -13.14
N GLN A 76 -5.44 1.69 -12.84
CA GLN A 76 -5.37 2.24 -11.49
C GLN A 76 -6.33 1.48 -10.57
N VAL A 77 -5.86 1.17 -9.37
CA VAL A 77 -6.68 0.54 -8.31
C VAL A 77 -7.55 1.63 -7.68
N ALA A 78 -8.85 1.37 -7.55
CA ALA A 78 -9.77 2.31 -6.89
C ALA A 78 -9.44 2.42 -5.41
N GLU A 79 -9.25 1.27 -4.75
CA GLU A 79 -8.91 1.25 -3.35
C GLU A 79 -8.01 0.08 -2.95
N PHE A 80 -7.06 0.35 -2.05
CA PHE A 80 -6.11 -0.64 -1.60
C PHE A 80 -5.60 -0.35 -0.20
N LEU A 81 -5.32 -1.42 0.53
CA LEU A 81 -4.63 -1.42 1.80
C LEU A 81 -3.27 -2.08 1.58
N LEU A 82 -2.21 -1.37 1.91
CA LEU A 82 -0.84 -1.77 1.66
C LEU A 82 -0.04 -1.66 2.96
N SER A 83 0.48 -2.79 3.42
CA SER A 83 1.52 -2.88 4.44
C SER A 83 2.85 -3.22 3.78
N ILE A 84 3.90 -2.55 4.23
CA ILE A 84 5.27 -2.84 3.82
C ILE A 84 6.08 -3.03 5.09
N GLU A 85 6.71 -4.19 5.20
CA GLU A 85 7.67 -4.52 6.24
C GLU A 85 8.98 -4.91 5.58
N ASP A 86 10.00 -4.06 5.76
CA ASP A 86 11.32 -4.22 5.15
C ASP A 86 11.24 -4.35 3.61
N ASP A 87 11.44 -5.54 3.04
CA ASP A 87 11.33 -5.87 1.63
C ASP A 87 10.07 -6.71 1.28
N GLU A 88 9.16 -6.91 2.22
CA GLU A 88 7.92 -7.66 2.05
C GLU A 88 6.73 -6.70 1.98
N ALA A 89 5.91 -6.86 0.94
CA ALA A 89 4.65 -6.14 0.79
C ALA A 89 3.47 -7.11 0.94
N GLY A 90 2.59 -6.78 1.88
CA GLY A 90 1.26 -7.35 1.98
C GLY A 90 0.24 -6.31 1.53
N PHE A 91 -0.61 -6.64 0.56
CA PHE A 91 -1.63 -5.70 0.14
C PHE A 91 -2.93 -6.37 -0.25
N ARG A 92 -4.01 -5.66 0.03
CA ARG A 92 -5.36 -5.98 -0.41
C ARG A 92 -5.83 -4.86 -1.31
N TRP A 93 -6.56 -5.19 -2.36
CA TRP A 93 -7.09 -4.21 -3.30
C TRP A 93 -8.54 -4.55 -3.64
N HIS A 94 -9.29 -3.53 -4.03
CA HIS A 94 -10.64 -3.62 -4.55
C HIS A 94 -10.78 -2.78 -5.83
N ASP A 95 -11.58 -3.30 -6.75
CA ASP A 95 -11.90 -2.61 -8.02
C ASP A 95 -12.93 -1.49 -7.79
N GLU A 96 -13.71 -1.61 -6.72
CA GLU A 96 -14.64 -0.60 -6.21
C GLU A 96 -14.06 0.02 -4.92
N PRO A 97 -14.31 1.32 -4.65
CA PRO A 97 -14.00 1.88 -3.34
C PRO A 97 -14.78 1.12 -2.26
N PHE A 98 -14.17 0.95 -1.08
CA PHE A 98 -14.88 0.58 0.14
C PHE A 98 -16.06 1.54 0.27
N GLU A 99 -17.27 0.98 0.41
CA GLU A 99 -18.42 1.78 0.76
C GLU A 99 -18.12 2.47 2.09
N ASP A 100 -18.07 3.80 2.08
CA ASP A 100 -18.00 4.64 3.28
C ASP A 100 -19.25 4.30 4.12
N GLY A 101 -19.06 3.48 5.16
CA GLY A 101 -20.12 2.89 5.98
C GLY A 101 -20.29 3.62 7.31
#